data_AF-A0A243WA10-F1
#
_entry.id   AF-A0A243WA10-F1
#
_cell.length_a   1.000
_cell.length_b   1.000
_cell.length_c   1.000
_cell.angle_alpha   90.00
_cell.angle_beta   90.00
_cell.angle_gamma   90.00
#
_symmetry.space_group_name_H-M   'P 1'
#
loop_
_entity.id
_entity.type
_entity.pdbx_description
1 polymer ?
#
loop_
_entity_poly.entity_id
_entity_poly.type
_entity_poly.pdbx_seq_one_letter_code
_entity_poly.pdbx_strand_id
1 'polypeptide(L)'
;MKRTRLPYLGLLLLGSVAASAQTAPPKANDTTTPLHLLQPDYPVPYGKTKPEEVKQVLDRVYNYLDKATPAELVDKKTNAAVNTRGKFNPEAIIKPGDFRLTSYEWGVTYSGMLLAGEVTGDKKYTDYTFTRLKFLAELAPYYRAYQTANPQAPTPMRGFMNPHALDDGGALTASMIKAQRAGLSADLRPLIDSFTNYIMTKEFRLSDGTLARNRPQPNSLWLDDMYMGLPALAQMGKLTGERRYYDEVVKQFTQFSQRMFDKQKGLYMHGWVQDMAVHPEFHWARANGWALLTKVEILDVLPEDHPGRAAILAQLRAHTDGLATRQAGSGFWHQLLDRNDSYLETSATAIYAYAIAHAINKGWLDPKAYGPMALLAWNAVSTKVNANGQVEGTCVGTGMGFDPAFYYYRPVNVYAAHGYGPVILAGAEIIRLLKNHPFDINDSSVQITK
;
A
#
# COMPACT_ATOMS: atom_id res chain seq x y z
N MET A 1 -49.55 25.07 58.80
CA MET A 1 -48.37 25.95 58.92
C MET A 1 -47.10 25.13 58.69
N LYS A 2 -46.17 25.70 57.90
CA LYS A 2 -44.78 25.28 57.64
C LYS A 2 -44.54 23.99 56.83
N ARG A 3 -44.36 24.16 55.52
CA ARG A 3 -43.36 23.42 54.74
C ARG A 3 -42.51 24.41 53.95
N THR A 4 -41.22 24.37 54.26
CA THR A 4 -40.09 25.14 53.73
C THR A 4 -39.89 24.81 52.24
N ARG A 5 -39.78 25.84 51.40
CA ARG A 5 -39.29 25.71 50.02
C ARG A 5 -37.81 26.12 49.98
N LEU A 6 -36.96 25.22 49.54
CA LEU A 6 -35.56 25.45 49.18
C LEU A 6 -35.52 25.90 47.71
N PRO A 7 -34.81 26.99 47.32
CA PRO A 7 -34.53 27.24 45.92
C PRO A 7 -33.26 26.49 45.51
N TYR A 8 -33.38 25.69 44.45
CA TYR A 8 -32.25 25.09 43.74
C TYR A 8 -31.43 26.20 43.08
N LEU A 9 -30.16 26.32 43.47
CA LEU A 9 -29.17 27.13 42.78
C LEU A 9 -28.64 26.33 41.58
N GLY A 10 -29.11 26.66 40.38
CA GLY A 10 -28.57 26.11 39.13
C GLY A 10 -27.21 26.73 38.84
N LEU A 11 -26.15 25.94 38.93
CA LEU A 11 -24.83 26.31 38.41
C LEU A 11 -24.88 26.25 36.87
N LEU A 12 -24.94 27.42 36.22
CA LEU A 12 -24.67 27.57 34.80
C LEU A 12 -23.15 27.57 34.60
N LEU A 13 -22.61 26.44 34.16
CA LEU A 13 -21.27 26.34 33.59
C LEU A 13 -21.24 27.09 32.26
N LEU A 14 -20.74 28.32 32.28
CA LEU A 14 -20.36 29.06 31.08
C LEU A 14 -19.14 28.38 30.46
N GLY A 15 -19.38 27.48 29.51
CA GLY A 15 -18.34 26.96 28.63
C GLY A 15 -17.80 28.10 27.77
N SER A 16 -16.51 28.41 27.95
CA SER A 16 -15.77 29.33 27.10
C SER A 16 -15.68 28.75 25.69
N VAL A 17 -16.60 29.14 24.82
CA VAL A 17 -16.43 28.99 23.37
C VAL A 17 -15.34 29.98 22.98
N ALA A 18 -14.13 29.49 22.72
CA ALA A 18 -13.13 30.26 22.01
C ALA A 18 -13.66 30.47 20.58
N ALA A 19 -14.40 31.55 20.39
CA ALA A 19 -14.73 32.05 19.07
C ALA A 19 -13.40 32.43 18.41
N SER A 20 -13.01 31.69 17.38
CA SER A 20 -11.97 32.11 16.44
C SER A 20 -12.46 33.38 15.76
N ALA A 21 -12.17 34.53 16.37
CA ALA A 21 -12.41 35.82 15.74
C ALA A 21 -11.51 35.88 14.51
N GLN A 22 -12.08 35.63 13.33
CA GLN A 22 -11.47 36.05 12.07
C GLN A 22 -11.38 37.58 12.16
N THR A 23 -10.21 38.09 12.53
CA THR A 23 -9.87 39.49 12.33
C THR A 23 -10.13 39.78 10.86
N ALA A 24 -11.04 40.72 10.56
CA ALA A 24 -11.30 41.14 9.20
C ALA A 24 -9.95 41.41 8.52
N PRO A 25 -9.66 40.79 7.35
CA PRO A 25 -8.40 41.03 6.69
C PRO A 25 -8.25 42.55 6.49
N PRO A 26 -7.05 43.12 6.71
CA PRO A 26 -6.82 44.54 6.45
C PRO A 26 -7.34 44.88 5.05
N LYS A 27 -7.83 46.12 4.83
CA LYS A 27 -8.29 46.59 3.51
C LYS A 27 -7.15 46.43 2.49
N ALA A 28 -7.05 45.24 1.90
CA ALA A 28 -6.13 44.90 0.84
C ALA A 28 -6.79 45.34 -0.47
N ASN A 29 -6.01 45.98 -1.32
CA ASN A 29 -6.44 46.36 -2.66
C ASN A 29 -5.28 46.14 -3.62
N ASP A 30 -5.59 46.14 -4.91
CA ASP A 30 -4.64 45.90 -5.99
C ASP A 30 -3.43 46.84 -5.97
N THR A 31 -3.62 48.09 -5.54
CA THR A 31 -2.56 49.12 -5.55
C THR A 31 -1.58 49.02 -4.38
N THR A 32 -2.01 48.47 -3.23
CA THR A 32 -1.21 48.48 -1.99
C THR A 32 -0.79 47.09 -1.53
N THR A 33 -1.22 46.04 -2.22
CA THR A 33 -1.00 44.66 -1.76
C THR A 33 -0.68 43.76 -2.94
N PRO A 34 0.40 42.96 -2.89
CA PRO A 34 0.62 41.92 -3.89
C PRO A 34 -0.42 40.80 -3.70
N LEU A 35 -1.61 40.97 -4.25
CA LEU A 35 -2.75 40.06 -4.05
C LEU A 35 -2.42 38.62 -4.49
N HIS A 36 -1.54 38.46 -5.48
CA HIS A 36 -1.05 37.16 -5.97
C HIS A 36 -0.15 36.40 -4.96
N LEU A 37 0.32 37.05 -3.89
CA LEU A 37 1.10 36.45 -2.80
C LEU A 37 0.30 36.22 -1.52
N LEU A 38 -1.02 36.46 -1.54
CA LEU A 38 -1.87 36.15 -0.40
C LEU A 38 -1.82 34.66 -0.09
N GLN A 39 -1.66 34.33 1.19
CA GLN A 39 -1.61 32.94 1.65
C GLN A 39 -2.96 32.26 1.37
N PRO A 40 -2.99 31.19 0.56
CA PRO A 40 -4.23 30.45 0.35
C PRO A 40 -4.62 29.63 1.58
N ASP A 41 -5.93 29.45 1.76
CA ASP A 41 -6.53 28.64 2.82
C ASP A 41 -6.58 27.16 2.38
N TYR A 42 -5.47 26.45 2.54
CA TYR A 42 -5.35 25.07 2.08
C TYR A 42 -5.98 24.08 3.09
N PRO A 43 -6.80 23.11 2.62
CA PRO A 43 -7.40 22.09 3.50
C PRO A 43 -6.39 21.02 3.95
N VAL A 44 -5.25 20.92 3.27
CA VAL A 44 -4.09 20.09 3.62
C VAL A 44 -2.83 20.93 3.50
N PRO A 45 -1.73 20.61 4.21
CA PRO A 45 -0.48 21.36 4.05
C PRO A 45 -0.01 21.41 2.59
N TYR A 46 0.26 22.61 2.09
CA TYR A 46 0.85 22.84 0.78
C TYR A 46 2.22 23.50 0.94
N GLY A 47 3.16 23.11 0.07
CA GLY A 47 4.44 23.78 -0.06
C GLY A 47 5.63 22.86 0.19
N LYS A 48 6.71 23.43 0.71
CA LYS A 48 8.01 22.75 0.86
C LYS A 48 7.94 21.62 1.90
N THR A 49 8.12 20.39 1.45
CA THR A 49 8.25 19.20 2.30
C THR A 49 9.71 18.98 2.68
N LYS A 50 10.00 18.70 3.96
CA LYS A 50 11.37 18.40 4.43
C LYS A 50 11.57 16.91 4.73
N PRO A 51 12.71 16.31 4.37
CA PRO A 51 13.02 14.90 4.69
C PRO A 51 12.85 14.55 6.18
N GLU A 52 13.17 15.47 7.09
CA GLU A 52 13.08 15.26 8.53
C GLU A 52 11.63 15.14 9.00
N GLU A 53 10.74 15.97 8.45
CA GLU A 53 9.30 15.95 8.74
C GLU A 53 8.66 14.65 8.21
N VAL A 54 9.08 14.21 7.01
CA VAL A 54 8.68 12.92 6.43
C VAL A 54 9.12 11.77 7.35
N LYS A 55 10.37 11.78 7.82
CA LYS A 55 10.89 10.76 8.73
C LYS A 55 10.14 10.72 10.06
N GLN A 56 9.74 11.86 10.62
CA GLN A 56 8.94 11.89 11.85
C GLN A 56 7.60 11.17 11.68
N VAL A 57 6.97 11.27 10.50
CA VAL A 57 5.74 10.50 10.19
C VAL A 57 6.05 9.00 10.15
N LEU A 58 7.12 8.59 9.45
CA LEU A 58 7.56 7.20 9.39
C LEU A 58 7.86 6.62 10.78
N ASP A 59 8.49 7.40 11.66
CA ASP A 59 8.80 7.02 13.03
C ASP A 59 7.55 6.78 13.87
N ARG A 60 6.49 7.60 13.71
CA ARG A 60 5.21 7.36 14.39
C ARG A 60 4.57 6.05 13.93
N VAL A 61 4.52 5.82 12.61
CA VAL A 61 3.98 4.57 12.04
C VAL A 61 4.78 3.37 12.53
N TYR A 62 6.11 3.42 12.48
CA TYR A 62 6.97 2.36 12.99
C TYR A 62 6.71 2.05 14.46
N ASN A 63 6.68 3.07 15.33
CA ASN A 63 6.50 2.89 16.77
C ASN A 63 5.17 2.22 17.12
N TYR A 64 4.12 2.48 16.32
CA TYR A 64 2.85 1.79 16.43
C TYR A 64 2.96 0.33 15.98
N LEU A 65 3.46 0.10 14.78
CA LEU A 65 3.52 -1.23 14.19
C LEU A 65 4.42 -2.19 14.98
N ASP A 66 5.54 -1.74 15.51
CA ASP A 66 6.46 -2.56 16.31
C ASP A 66 5.76 -3.20 17.52
N LYS A 67 4.85 -2.43 18.16
CA LYS A 67 4.01 -2.91 19.28
C LYS A 67 2.82 -3.73 18.81
N ALA A 68 2.20 -3.33 17.70
CA ALA A 68 0.98 -3.91 17.18
C ALA A 68 1.18 -5.26 16.45
N THR A 69 2.42 -5.70 16.25
CA THR A 69 2.75 -6.91 15.49
C THR A 69 3.82 -7.78 16.18
N PRO A 70 3.45 -8.43 17.30
CA PRO A 70 4.37 -9.27 18.04
C PRO A 70 4.81 -10.50 17.23
N ALA A 71 6.12 -10.72 17.16
CA ALA A 71 6.73 -11.88 16.51
C ALA A 71 6.94 -13.03 17.53
N GLU A 72 5.85 -13.45 18.17
CA GLU A 72 5.87 -14.44 19.25
C GLU A 72 4.87 -15.56 18.96
N LEU A 73 5.19 -16.77 19.40
CA LEU A 73 4.28 -17.91 19.36
C LEU A 73 3.75 -18.21 20.77
N VAL A 74 2.43 -18.31 20.91
CA VAL A 74 1.76 -18.54 22.20
C VAL A 74 0.72 -19.64 22.07
N ASP A 75 0.42 -20.29 23.18
CA ASP A 75 -0.70 -21.21 23.28
C ASP A 75 -2.02 -20.42 23.32
N LYS A 76 -2.96 -20.75 22.43
CA LYS A 76 -4.20 -19.97 22.25
C LYS A 76 -5.11 -19.93 23.47
N LYS A 77 -4.97 -20.86 24.43
CA LYS A 77 -5.83 -20.97 25.61
C LYS A 77 -5.19 -20.34 26.84
N THR A 78 -3.90 -20.57 27.03
CA THR A 78 -3.16 -20.18 28.24
C THR A 78 -2.34 -18.90 28.05
N ASN A 79 -2.12 -18.48 26.80
CA ASN A 79 -1.22 -17.40 26.42
C ASN A 79 0.24 -17.63 26.86
N ALA A 80 0.61 -18.87 27.23
CA ALA A 80 1.98 -19.23 27.55
C ALA A 80 2.84 -19.26 26.28
N ALA A 81 4.09 -18.82 26.40
CA ALA A 81 5.05 -18.83 25.28
C ALA A 81 5.30 -20.27 24.77
N VAL A 82 5.31 -20.45 23.46
CA VAL A 82 5.57 -21.73 22.79
C VAL A 82 6.93 -21.68 22.11
N ASN A 83 7.80 -22.64 22.44
CA ASN A 83 9.11 -22.78 21.82
C ASN A 83 9.00 -23.63 20.53
N THR A 84 9.38 -23.04 19.39
CA THR A 84 9.38 -23.69 18.06
C THR A 84 10.36 -24.86 17.94
N ARG A 85 11.32 -24.99 18.86
CA ARG A 85 12.25 -26.12 18.94
C ARG A 85 11.77 -27.21 19.91
N GLY A 86 10.67 -26.98 20.61
CA GLY A 86 10.08 -27.92 21.56
C GLY A 86 9.10 -28.90 20.91
N LYS A 87 8.30 -29.57 21.75
CA LYS A 87 7.20 -30.43 21.28
C LYS A 87 6.17 -29.59 20.51
N PHE A 88 5.72 -30.12 19.37
CA PHE A 88 4.65 -29.49 18.60
C PHE A 88 3.38 -29.31 19.45
N ASN A 89 2.82 -28.10 19.42
CA ASN A 89 1.57 -27.74 20.08
C ASN A 89 0.53 -27.37 19.02
N PRO A 90 -0.53 -28.17 18.82
CA PRO A 90 -1.60 -27.87 17.86
C PRO A 90 -2.41 -26.62 18.23
N GLU A 91 -2.32 -26.17 19.48
CA GLU A 91 -2.99 -24.97 20.00
C GLU A 91 -2.11 -23.71 19.86
N ALA A 92 -0.90 -23.83 19.32
CA ALA A 92 -0.01 -22.70 19.13
C ALA A 92 -0.49 -21.78 18.00
N ILE A 93 -0.52 -20.47 18.28
CA ILE A 93 -0.84 -19.40 17.34
C ILE A 93 0.23 -18.31 17.42
N ILE A 94 0.38 -17.52 16.34
CA ILE A 94 1.10 -16.25 16.45
C ILE A 94 0.32 -15.37 17.42
N LYS A 95 1.01 -14.78 18.39
CA LYS A 95 0.41 -13.89 19.40
C LYS A 95 -0.44 -12.83 18.70
N PRO A 96 -1.74 -12.71 19.04
CA PRO A 96 -2.59 -11.72 18.40
C PRO A 96 -2.06 -10.30 18.65
N GLY A 97 -1.96 -9.53 17.58
CA GLY A 97 -1.83 -8.08 17.59
C GLY A 97 -2.91 -7.46 16.72
N ASP A 98 -2.77 -6.18 16.40
CA ASP A 98 -3.74 -5.49 15.53
C ASP A 98 -3.66 -5.98 14.07
N PHE A 99 -2.51 -6.53 13.66
CA PHE A 99 -2.27 -6.98 12.29
C PHE A 99 -1.62 -8.36 12.18
N ARG A 100 -1.92 -9.04 11.07
CA ARG A 100 -1.40 -10.37 10.75
C ARG A 100 -0.05 -10.27 10.05
N LEU A 101 0.95 -10.95 10.58
CA LEU A 101 2.32 -11.04 10.02
C LEU A 101 2.40 -11.75 8.65
N THR A 102 1.37 -12.54 8.32
CA THR A 102 1.31 -13.42 7.14
C THR A 102 0.25 -12.98 6.13
N SER A 103 -0.19 -11.71 6.20
CA SER A 103 -1.11 -11.13 5.23
C SER A 103 -0.36 -10.47 4.06
N TYR A 104 -0.98 -10.38 2.89
CA TYR A 104 -0.34 -9.73 1.74
C TYR A 104 -0.03 -8.26 2.02
N GLU A 105 -0.90 -7.58 2.80
CA GLU A 105 -0.69 -6.20 3.25
C GLU A 105 0.62 -6.08 4.03
N TRP A 106 0.95 -7.10 4.84
CA TRP A 106 2.22 -7.13 5.57
C TRP A 106 3.43 -7.41 4.68
N GLY A 107 3.27 -8.14 3.58
CA GLY A 107 4.31 -8.23 2.54
C GLY A 107 4.68 -6.86 1.96
N VAL A 108 3.69 -5.98 1.78
CA VAL A 108 3.92 -4.57 1.39
C VAL A 108 4.65 -3.83 2.50
N THR A 109 4.22 -3.99 3.76
CA THR A 109 4.87 -3.37 4.92
C THR A 109 6.34 -3.78 5.06
N TYR A 110 6.67 -5.06 4.90
CA TYR A 110 8.07 -5.51 4.94
C TYR A 110 8.91 -4.86 3.84
N SER A 111 8.38 -4.77 2.62
CA SER A 111 9.06 -4.08 1.52
C SER A 111 9.28 -2.59 1.82
N GLY A 112 8.27 -1.92 2.38
CA GLY A 112 8.36 -0.52 2.80
C GLY A 112 9.39 -0.29 3.90
N MET A 113 9.44 -1.15 4.90
CA MET A 113 10.40 -1.09 6.01
C MET A 113 11.85 -1.30 5.54
N LEU A 114 12.08 -2.21 4.58
CA LEU A 114 13.40 -2.38 3.96
C LEU A 114 13.84 -1.11 3.23
N LEU A 115 12.94 -0.51 2.44
CA LEU A 115 13.19 0.74 1.72
C LEU A 115 13.44 1.91 2.68
N ALA A 116 12.66 2.03 3.75
CA ALA A 116 12.84 3.05 4.77
C ALA A 116 14.20 2.92 5.45
N GLY A 117 14.62 1.70 5.78
CA GLY A 117 15.96 1.44 6.33
C GLY A 117 17.09 1.84 5.37
N GLU A 118 16.97 1.50 4.09
CA GLU A 118 17.92 1.90 3.04
C GLU A 118 18.05 3.43 2.93
N VAL A 119 16.92 4.13 2.76
CA VAL A 119 16.92 5.56 2.43
C VAL A 119 17.28 6.44 3.64
N THR A 120 16.87 6.03 4.84
CA THR A 120 17.11 6.80 6.07
C THR A 120 18.42 6.43 6.76
N GLY A 121 18.97 5.24 6.50
CA GLY A 121 20.09 4.67 7.25
C GLY A 121 19.72 4.19 8.66
N ASP A 122 18.44 4.28 9.06
CA ASP A 122 17.95 3.87 10.37
C ASP A 122 17.61 2.37 10.37
N LYS A 123 18.51 1.57 10.95
CA LYS A 123 18.44 0.09 10.89
C LYS A 123 17.18 -0.48 11.54
N LYS A 124 16.47 0.28 12.40
CA LYS A 124 15.26 -0.22 13.07
C LYS A 124 14.18 -0.68 12.08
N TYR A 125 14.05 0.00 10.93
CA TYR A 125 13.08 -0.39 9.92
C TYR A 125 13.47 -1.72 9.27
N THR A 126 14.73 -1.88 8.85
CA THR A 126 15.24 -3.16 8.32
C THR A 126 15.12 -4.29 9.35
N ASP A 127 15.42 -4.00 10.62
CA ASP A 127 15.37 -4.96 11.73
C ASP A 127 13.95 -5.39 12.07
N TYR A 128 12.97 -4.51 11.90
CA TYR A 128 11.57 -4.89 11.97
C TYR A 128 11.29 -6.03 10.97
N THR A 129 11.59 -5.84 9.69
CA THR A 129 11.38 -6.86 8.67
C THR A 129 12.18 -8.13 8.98
N PHE A 130 13.46 -8.01 9.31
CA PHE A 130 14.34 -9.16 9.55
C PHE A 130 13.88 -10.01 10.72
N THR A 131 13.52 -9.40 11.85
CA THR A 131 13.02 -10.13 13.01
C THR A 131 11.77 -10.94 12.68
N ARG A 132 10.81 -10.34 11.96
CA ARG A 132 9.53 -11.00 11.66
C ARG A 132 9.69 -12.09 10.60
N LEU A 133 10.48 -11.86 9.55
CA LEU A 133 10.71 -12.88 8.53
C LEU A 133 11.57 -14.04 9.06
N LYS A 134 12.54 -13.78 9.94
CA LYS A 134 13.27 -14.85 10.64
C LYS A 134 12.33 -15.68 11.51
N PHE A 135 11.42 -15.05 12.24
CA PHE A 135 10.39 -15.75 13.00
C PHE A 135 9.52 -16.64 12.10
N LEU A 136 9.04 -16.13 10.96
CA LEU A 136 8.27 -16.95 10.00
C LEU A 136 9.09 -18.12 9.41
N ALA A 137 10.38 -17.93 9.16
CA ALA A 137 11.29 -19.00 8.74
C ALA A 137 11.38 -20.12 9.80
N GLU A 138 11.40 -19.76 11.09
CA GLU A 138 11.42 -20.72 12.20
C GLU A 138 10.07 -21.44 12.38
N LEU A 139 8.95 -20.80 12.06
CA LEU A 139 7.62 -21.44 12.08
C LEU A 139 7.43 -22.46 10.96
N ALA A 140 8.11 -22.28 9.82
CA ALA A 140 7.97 -23.15 8.66
C ALA A 140 8.28 -24.64 8.96
N PRO A 141 9.42 -25.03 9.56
CA PRO A 141 9.65 -26.41 9.95
C PRO A 141 8.74 -26.87 11.11
N TYR A 142 8.37 -25.97 12.03
CA TYR A 142 7.53 -26.30 13.19
C TYR A 142 6.14 -26.80 12.79
N TYR A 143 5.48 -26.14 11.82
CA TYR A 143 4.15 -26.53 11.36
C TYR A 143 4.14 -27.56 10.23
N ARG A 144 5.29 -27.84 9.58
CA ARG A 144 5.36 -28.62 8.33
C ARG A 144 4.69 -29.99 8.45
N ALA A 145 5.12 -30.81 9.40
CA ALA A 145 4.61 -32.17 9.54
C ALA A 145 3.10 -32.20 9.82
N TYR A 146 2.64 -31.29 10.69
CA TYR A 146 1.22 -31.18 11.04
C TYR A 146 0.37 -30.72 9.87
N GLN A 147 0.81 -29.69 9.12
CA GLN A 147 0.06 -29.18 7.96
C GLN A 147 0.04 -30.19 6.81
N THR A 148 1.11 -30.95 6.58
CA THR A 148 1.13 -32.03 5.59
C THR A 148 0.10 -33.11 5.91
N ALA A 149 0.00 -33.52 7.18
CA ALA A 149 -1.00 -34.49 7.63
C ALA A 149 -2.43 -33.91 7.65
N ASN A 150 -2.57 -32.59 7.81
CA ASN A 150 -3.85 -31.90 7.93
C ASN A 150 -3.89 -30.66 7.01
N PRO A 151 -4.03 -30.83 5.67
CA PRO A 151 -3.85 -29.73 4.71
C PRO A 151 -4.79 -28.54 4.90
N GLN A 152 -5.97 -28.78 5.51
CA GLN A 152 -6.99 -27.76 5.76
C GLN A 152 -6.94 -27.17 7.18
N ALA A 153 -6.02 -27.63 8.04
CA ALA A 153 -5.92 -27.12 9.40
C ALA A 153 -5.60 -25.62 9.39
N PRO A 154 -6.29 -24.79 10.20
CA PRO A 154 -6.08 -23.36 10.26
C PRO A 154 -4.84 -23.03 11.10
N THR A 155 -3.66 -23.23 10.53
CA THR A 155 -2.39 -22.82 11.15
C THR A 155 -1.94 -21.45 10.65
N PRO A 156 -1.11 -20.71 11.41
CA PRO A 156 -0.56 -19.44 10.96
C PRO A 156 0.23 -19.53 9.64
N MET A 157 0.75 -20.71 9.30
CA MET A 157 1.58 -20.94 8.11
C MET A 157 0.83 -21.59 6.95
N ARG A 158 -0.49 -21.84 7.07
CA ARG A 158 -1.29 -22.50 6.02
C ARG A 158 -1.14 -21.82 4.66
N GLY A 159 -1.17 -20.48 4.60
CA GLY A 159 -1.08 -19.74 3.34
C GLY A 159 0.19 -20.03 2.52
N PHE A 160 1.32 -20.34 3.16
CA PHE A 160 2.56 -20.69 2.46
C PHE A 160 2.70 -22.18 2.14
N MET A 161 2.17 -23.03 3.02
CA MET A 161 2.31 -24.49 2.91
C MET A 161 1.24 -25.11 2.01
N ASN A 162 0.04 -24.52 2.01
CA ASN A 162 -1.08 -24.91 1.19
C ASN A 162 -1.81 -23.64 0.71
N PRO A 163 -1.20 -22.86 -0.20
CA PRO A 163 -1.81 -21.67 -0.79
C PRO A 163 -3.06 -22.01 -1.62
N HIS A 164 -4.07 -21.13 -1.56
CA HIS A 164 -5.33 -21.22 -2.30
C HIS A 164 -5.66 -19.97 -3.12
N ALA A 165 -4.92 -18.88 -2.92
CA ALA A 165 -4.97 -17.70 -3.76
C ALA A 165 -3.61 -16.97 -3.78
N LEU A 166 -3.37 -16.14 -4.79
CA LEU A 166 -2.23 -15.20 -4.83
C LEU A 166 -2.12 -14.33 -3.56
N ASP A 167 -3.27 -13.95 -2.97
CA ASP A 167 -3.37 -13.17 -1.73
C ASP A 167 -2.70 -13.86 -0.52
N ASP A 168 -2.49 -15.18 -0.55
CA ASP A 168 -1.95 -15.94 0.59
C ASP A 168 -0.44 -15.75 0.79
N GLY A 169 0.27 -15.16 -0.18
CA GLY A 169 1.74 -15.10 -0.08
C GLY A 169 2.50 -14.30 -1.12
N GLY A 170 1.91 -13.80 -2.20
CA GLY A 170 2.71 -13.22 -3.28
C GLY A 170 3.52 -11.99 -2.87
N ALA A 171 2.88 -11.00 -2.23
CA ALA A 171 3.57 -9.84 -1.69
C ALA A 171 4.61 -10.23 -0.61
N LEU A 172 4.33 -11.26 0.18
CA LEU A 172 5.26 -11.77 1.18
C LEU A 172 6.49 -12.41 0.53
N THR A 173 6.30 -13.27 -0.49
CA THR A 173 7.37 -13.89 -1.26
C THR A 173 8.28 -12.82 -1.89
N ALA A 174 7.71 -11.79 -2.50
CA ALA A 174 8.49 -10.66 -3.01
C ALA A 174 9.33 -9.99 -1.90
N SER A 175 8.73 -9.74 -0.73
CA SER A 175 9.43 -9.13 0.42
C SER A 175 10.52 -10.02 1.02
N MET A 176 10.32 -11.35 1.03
CA MET A 176 11.30 -12.32 1.52
C MET A 176 12.56 -12.33 0.64
N ILE A 177 12.39 -12.31 -0.68
CA ILE A 177 13.50 -12.23 -1.63
C ILE A 177 14.25 -10.91 -1.47
N LYS A 178 13.53 -9.78 -1.35
CA LYS A 178 14.13 -8.47 -1.06
C LYS A 178 14.92 -8.48 0.25
N ALA A 179 14.38 -9.10 1.31
CA ALA A 179 15.05 -9.18 2.61
C ALA A 179 16.33 -10.00 2.55
N GLN A 180 16.35 -11.15 1.84
CA GLN A 180 17.58 -11.93 1.63
C GLN A 180 18.66 -11.10 0.92
N ARG A 181 18.27 -10.36 -0.12
CA ARG A 181 19.18 -9.45 -0.84
C ARG A 181 19.67 -8.28 0.02
N ALA A 182 18.86 -7.84 0.99
CA ALA A 182 19.24 -6.83 1.98
C ALA A 182 20.13 -7.37 3.12
N GLY A 183 20.46 -8.66 3.13
CA GLY A 183 21.36 -9.27 4.09
C GLY A 183 20.68 -10.08 5.22
N LEU A 184 19.39 -10.40 5.10
CA LEU A 184 18.73 -11.29 6.05
C LEU A 184 19.34 -12.70 5.98
N SER A 185 19.96 -13.13 7.07
CA SER A 185 20.46 -14.49 7.25
C SER A 185 19.39 -15.40 7.87
N ALA A 186 18.48 -15.91 7.03
CA ALA A 186 17.49 -16.94 7.38
C ALA A 186 17.15 -17.79 6.14
N ASP A 187 16.85 -19.08 6.35
CA ASP A 187 16.38 -19.95 5.27
C ASP A 187 14.91 -19.71 4.96
N LEU A 188 14.66 -18.83 3.99
CA LEU A 188 13.32 -18.50 3.48
C LEU A 188 12.98 -19.29 2.21
N ARG A 189 13.93 -20.08 1.65
CA ARG A 189 13.72 -20.79 0.38
C ARG A 189 12.51 -21.71 0.40
N PRO A 190 12.23 -22.50 1.47
CA PRO A 190 11.04 -23.33 1.50
C PRO A 190 9.72 -22.56 1.34
N LEU A 191 9.63 -21.35 1.86
CA LEU A 191 8.43 -20.50 1.74
C LEU A 191 8.36 -19.85 0.35
N ILE A 192 9.49 -19.30 -0.12
CA ILE A 192 9.61 -18.64 -1.43
C ILE A 192 9.30 -19.63 -2.56
N ASP A 193 9.93 -20.80 -2.53
CA ASP A 193 9.83 -21.81 -3.59
C ASP A 193 8.44 -22.46 -3.61
N SER A 194 7.86 -22.75 -2.44
CA SER A 194 6.49 -23.27 -2.32
C SER A 194 5.47 -22.34 -2.98
N PHE A 195 5.51 -21.05 -2.63
CA PHE A 195 4.55 -20.09 -3.12
C PHE A 195 4.78 -19.74 -4.60
N THR A 196 6.04 -19.58 -5.03
CA THR A 196 6.35 -19.33 -6.45
C THR A 196 5.91 -20.53 -7.32
N ASN A 197 6.12 -21.76 -6.84
CA ASN A 197 5.63 -22.95 -7.54
C ASN A 197 4.10 -22.96 -7.63
N TYR A 198 3.40 -22.54 -6.56
CA TYR A 198 1.94 -22.39 -6.60
C TYR A 198 1.49 -21.41 -7.68
N ILE A 199 2.07 -20.20 -7.75
CA ILE A 199 1.74 -19.22 -8.79
C ILE A 199 1.95 -19.82 -10.19
N MET A 200 3.07 -20.51 -10.40
CA MET A 200 3.44 -21.05 -11.72
C MET A 200 2.60 -22.25 -12.17
N THR A 201 2.11 -23.07 -11.24
CA THR A 201 1.58 -24.41 -11.58
C THR A 201 0.20 -24.74 -11.05
N LYS A 202 -0.31 -23.98 -10.07
CA LYS A 202 -1.54 -24.34 -9.32
C LYS A 202 -2.59 -23.24 -9.24
N GLU A 203 -2.18 -21.96 -9.24
CA GLU A 203 -3.14 -20.86 -9.27
C GLU A 203 -4.09 -21.01 -10.47
N PHE A 204 -5.35 -20.66 -10.26
CA PHE A 204 -6.35 -20.77 -11.30
C PHE A 204 -6.04 -19.81 -12.45
N ARG A 205 -6.30 -20.26 -13.68
CA ARG A 205 -6.00 -19.50 -14.90
C ARG A 205 -7.14 -19.63 -15.89
N LEU A 206 -7.35 -18.58 -16.68
CA LEU A 206 -8.16 -18.65 -17.89
C LEU A 206 -7.51 -19.62 -18.89
N SER A 207 -8.26 -19.98 -19.94
CA SER A 207 -7.80 -20.92 -20.97
C SER A 207 -6.52 -20.47 -21.71
N ASP A 208 -6.26 -19.16 -21.78
CA ASP A 208 -5.04 -18.60 -22.38
C ASP A 208 -3.85 -18.49 -21.39
N GLY A 209 -4.06 -18.97 -20.16
CA GLY A 209 -3.08 -18.98 -19.09
C GLY A 209 -3.04 -17.70 -18.25
N THR A 210 -3.92 -16.72 -18.46
CA THR A 210 -4.00 -15.52 -17.60
C THR A 210 -4.40 -15.95 -16.17
N LEU A 211 -3.66 -15.53 -15.14
CA LEU A 211 -4.01 -15.74 -13.73
C LEU A 211 -5.41 -15.19 -13.45
N ALA A 212 -6.25 -15.94 -12.74
CA ALA A 212 -7.66 -15.60 -12.58
C ALA A 212 -8.24 -16.13 -11.26
N ARG A 213 -9.49 -15.77 -10.99
CA ARG A 213 -10.27 -16.25 -9.84
C ARG A 213 -11.59 -16.85 -10.31
N ASN A 214 -12.13 -17.79 -9.53
CA ASN A 214 -13.52 -18.27 -9.65
C ASN A 214 -14.43 -17.64 -8.58
N ARG A 215 -14.27 -16.32 -8.36
CA ARG A 215 -15.12 -15.49 -7.51
C ARG A 215 -14.99 -14.01 -7.91
N PRO A 216 -16.04 -13.18 -7.75
CA PRO A 216 -17.40 -13.57 -7.36
C PRO A 216 -18.13 -14.33 -8.47
N GLN A 217 -17.58 -14.33 -9.70
CA GLN A 217 -18.06 -15.12 -10.84
C GLN A 217 -16.95 -16.08 -11.31
N PRO A 218 -17.29 -17.16 -12.05
CA PRO A 218 -16.30 -17.96 -12.76
C PRO A 218 -15.44 -17.11 -13.69
N ASN A 219 -14.19 -17.52 -13.93
CA ASN A 219 -13.31 -16.90 -14.93
C ASN A 219 -13.19 -15.36 -14.80
N SER A 220 -12.99 -14.88 -13.57
CA SER A 220 -12.87 -13.46 -13.25
C SER A 220 -11.42 -13.03 -13.12
N LEU A 221 -11.04 -11.94 -13.78
CA LEU A 221 -9.78 -11.24 -13.55
C LEU A 221 -10.00 -10.11 -12.54
N TRP A 222 -9.14 -10.06 -11.54
CA TRP A 222 -9.09 -8.96 -10.57
C TRP A 222 -7.82 -8.16 -10.81
N LEU A 223 -7.93 -6.85 -10.88
CA LEU A 223 -6.79 -5.99 -11.12
C LEU A 223 -5.70 -6.14 -10.04
N ASP A 224 -6.11 -6.44 -8.80
CA ASP A 224 -5.24 -6.73 -7.66
C ASP A 224 -4.24 -7.86 -7.97
N ASP A 225 -4.63 -8.88 -8.75
CA ASP A 225 -3.79 -10.04 -9.06
C ASP A 225 -2.53 -9.68 -9.84
N MET A 226 -2.52 -8.51 -10.50
CA MET A 226 -1.28 -7.95 -11.05
C MET A 226 -0.23 -7.77 -9.96
N TYR A 227 -0.59 -7.31 -8.76
CA TYR A 227 0.35 -7.13 -7.65
C TYR A 227 0.52 -8.39 -6.82
N MET A 228 -0.53 -9.20 -6.70
CA MET A 228 -0.46 -10.41 -5.88
C MET A 228 0.37 -11.51 -6.55
N GLY A 229 0.53 -11.53 -7.88
CA GLY A 229 1.33 -12.56 -8.56
C GLY A 229 2.69 -12.07 -9.09
N LEU A 230 2.68 -10.95 -9.82
CA LEU A 230 3.76 -10.63 -10.76
C LEU A 230 5.05 -10.17 -10.06
N PRO A 231 5.04 -9.33 -9.01
CA PRO A 231 6.25 -8.96 -8.27
C PRO A 231 6.98 -10.17 -7.68
N ALA A 232 6.25 -11.18 -7.18
CA ALA A 232 6.85 -12.39 -6.64
C ALA A 232 7.66 -13.14 -7.71
N LEU A 233 7.07 -13.34 -8.89
CA LEU A 233 7.73 -13.98 -10.03
C LEU A 233 8.91 -13.13 -10.55
N ALA A 234 8.75 -11.81 -10.64
CA ALA A 234 9.82 -10.92 -11.08
C ALA A 234 11.03 -10.97 -10.13
N GLN A 235 10.78 -10.95 -8.82
CA GLN A 235 11.83 -11.14 -7.81
C GLN A 235 12.44 -12.55 -7.86
N MET A 236 11.65 -13.58 -8.16
CA MET A 236 12.17 -14.94 -8.35
C MET A 236 13.14 -15.01 -9.54
N GLY A 237 12.79 -14.38 -10.66
CA GLY A 237 13.70 -14.21 -11.79
C GLY A 237 15.00 -13.50 -11.39
N LYS A 238 14.92 -12.50 -10.50
CA LYS A 238 16.10 -11.80 -9.97
C LYS A 238 16.93 -12.67 -9.05
N LEU A 239 16.29 -13.54 -8.27
CA LEU A 239 16.94 -14.44 -7.33
C LEU A 239 17.67 -15.58 -8.04
N THR A 240 17.05 -16.19 -9.06
CA THR A 240 17.61 -17.39 -9.72
C THR A 240 18.32 -17.12 -11.04
N GLY A 241 18.07 -15.96 -11.67
CA GLY A 241 18.55 -15.66 -13.01
C GLY A 241 17.78 -16.38 -14.12
N GLU A 242 16.72 -17.11 -13.80
CA GLU A 242 15.96 -17.88 -14.79
C GLU A 242 15.00 -16.99 -15.58
N ARG A 243 15.20 -16.94 -16.91
CA ARG A 243 14.42 -16.10 -17.82
C ARG A 243 12.91 -16.39 -17.80
N ARG A 244 12.52 -17.65 -17.60
CA ARG A 244 11.10 -18.09 -17.61
C ARG A 244 10.19 -17.29 -16.69
N TYR A 245 10.72 -16.80 -15.56
CA TYR A 245 9.93 -16.00 -14.62
C TYR A 245 9.64 -14.60 -15.18
N TYR A 246 10.61 -13.99 -15.84
CA TYR A 246 10.43 -12.70 -16.51
C TYR A 246 9.48 -12.80 -17.70
N ASP A 247 9.63 -13.85 -18.52
CA ASP A 247 8.75 -14.10 -19.67
C ASP A 247 7.28 -14.28 -19.20
N GLU A 248 7.06 -15.03 -18.12
CA GLU A 248 5.73 -15.21 -17.52
C GLU A 248 5.16 -13.89 -16.98
N VAL A 249 5.97 -13.09 -16.27
CA VAL A 249 5.56 -11.77 -15.77
C VAL A 249 5.09 -10.86 -16.91
N VAL A 250 5.85 -10.79 -18.01
CA VAL A 250 5.49 -9.97 -19.17
C VAL A 250 4.24 -10.48 -19.85
N LYS A 251 4.09 -11.81 -19.98
CA LYS A 251 2.88 -12.44 -20.52
C LYS A 251 1.65 -12.06 -19.69
N GLN A 252 1.69 -12.27 -18.38
CA GLN A 252 0.59 -11.95 -17.48
C GLN A 252 0.25 -10.46 -17.54
N PHE A 253 1.25 -9.58 -17.39
CA PHE A 253 1.05 -8.14 -17.45
C PHE A 253 0.32 -7.70 -18.73
N THR A 254 0.74 -8.25 -19.87
CA THR A 254 0.17 -7.95 -21.19
C THR A 254 -1.28 -8.43 -21.27
N GLN A 255 -1.55 -9.66 -20.84
CA GLN A 255 -2.88 -10.26 -20.85
C GLN A 255 -3.89 -9.53 -19.94
N PHE A 256 -3.47 -9.09 -18.75
CA PHE A 256 -4.30 -8.25 -17.89
C PHE A 256 -4.56 -6.88 -18.54
N SER A 257 -3.50 -6.21 -19.01
CA SER A 257 -3.61 -4.84 -19.55
C SER A 257 -4.42 -4.77 -20.83
N GLN A 258 -4.36 -5.79 -21.70
CA GLN A 258 -5.18 -5.84 -22.91
C GLN A 258 -6.68 -5.85 -22.65
N ARG A 259 -7.11 -6.37 -21.49
CA ARG A 259 -8.53 -6.50 -21.13
C ARG A 259 -9.03 -5.40 -20.22
N MET A 260 -8.18 -4.97 -19.29
CA MET A 260 -8.61 -4.18 -18.14
C MET A 260 -8.21 -2.71 -18.22
N PHE A 261 -7.34 -2.30 -19.14
CA PHE A 261 -6.92 -0.91 -19.28
C PHE A 261 -7.82 -0.13 -20.25
N ASP A 262 -8.50 0.88 -19.73
CA ASP A 262 -9.17 1.90 -20.53
C ASP A 262 -8.13 2.91 -21.04
N LYS A 263 -7.84 2.83 -22.34
CA LYS A 263 -6.89 3.72 -23.02
C LYS A 263 -7.37 5.16 -23.13
N GLN A 264 -8.68 5.40 -23.12
CA GLN A 264 -9.23 6.76 -23.20
C GLN A 264 -9.07 7.49 -21.88
N LYS A 265 -9.27 6.79 -20.76
CA LYS A 265 -9.10 7.37 -19.42
C LYS A 265 -7.66 7.28 -18.91
N GLY A 266 -6.87 6.34 -19.44
CA GLY A 266 -5.57 6.01 -18.88
C GLY A 266 -5.67 5.33 -17.53
N LEU A 267 -6.71 4.52 -17.29
CA LEU A 267 -7.01 3.87 -16.01
C LEU A 267 -7.35 2.39 -16.21
N TYR A 268 -7.39 1.61 -15.14
CA TYR A 268 -7.83 0.22 -15.16
C TYR A 268 -9.21 0.03 -14.50
N MET A 269 -10.07 -0.78 -15.12
CA MET A 269 -11.24 -1.33 -14.43
C MET A 269 -10.79 -2.29 -13.32
N HIS A 270 -11.53 -2.36 -12.21
CA HIS A 270 -11.19 -3.26 -11.11
C HIS A 270 -11.37 -4.74 -11.47
N GLY A 271 -12.42 -5.07 -12.23
CA GLY A 271 -12.82 -6.44 -12.47
C GLY A 271 -13.29 -6.70 -13.88
N TRP A 272 -12.90 -7.85 -14.43
CA TRP A 272 -13.32 -8.32 -15.74
C TRP A 272 -13.80 -9.77 -15.61
N VAL A 273 -14.93 -10.12 -16.24
CA VAL A 273 -15.53 -11.46 -16.18
C VAL A 273 -15.73 -11.97 -17.59
N GLN A 274 -15.21 -13.16 -17.88
CA GLN A 274 -15.15 -13.70 -19.24
C GLN A 274 -16.52 -13.82 -19.93
N ASP A 275 -17.53 -14.25 -19.19
CA ASP A 275 -18.84 -14.56 -19.76
C ASP A 275 -19.75 -13.32 -19.91
N MET A 276 -19.28 -12.13 -19.52
CA MET A 276 -20.04 -10.90 -19.67
C MET A 276 -19.91 -10.33 -21.09
N ALA A 277 -21.03 -10.04 -21.75
CA ALA A 277 -21.05 -9.37 -23.05
C ALA A 277 -20.62 -7.89 -22.96
N VAL A 278 -20.85 -7.26 -21.81
CA VAL A 278 -20.42 -5.88 -21.50
C VAL A 278 -19.66 -5.93 -20.19
N HIS A 279 -18.52 -5.23 -20.10
CA HIS A 279 -17.71 -5.17 -18.88
C HIS A 279 -17.86 -3.80 -18.22
N PRO A 280 -18.65 -3.66 -17.14
CA PRO A 280 -18.80 -2.39 -16.43
C PRO A 280 -17.48 -1.95 -15.80
N GLU A 281 -17.08 -0.72 -16.05
CA GLU A 281 -15.80 -0.21 -15.57
C GLU A 281 -15.96 0.58 -14.27
N PHE A 282 -15.40 0.03 -13.19
CA PHE A 282 -15.22 0.73 -11.93
C PHE A 282 -13.72 0.96 -11.69
N HIS A 283 -13.29 2.21 -11.82
CA HIS A 283 -11.90 2.63 -11.65
C HIS A 283 -11.54 2.79 -10.17
N TRP A 284 -11.56 1.68 -9.45
CA TRP A 284 -11.29 1.67 -8.02
C TRP A 284 -9.84 2.04 -7.73
N ALA A 285 -9.65 3.03 -6.85
CA ALA A 285 -8.37 3.67 -6.61
C ALA A 285 -7.30 2.67 -6.13
N ARG A 286 -7.55 1.90 -5.06
CA ARG A 286 -6.49 1.02 -4.54
C ARG A 286 -6.06 -0.06 -5.53
N ALA A 287 -6.98 -0.68 -6.27
CA ALA A 287 -6.58 -1.65 -7.29
C ALA A 287 -5.80 -1.01 -8.45
N ASN A 288 -6.14 0.23 -8.85
CA ASN A 288 -5.28 1.00 -9.76
C ASN A 288 -3.90 1.28 -9.11
N GLY A 289 -3.85 1.56 -7.81
CA GLY A 289 -2.62 1.62 -7.03
C GLY A 289 -1.78 0.35 -7.18
N TRP A 290 -2.38 -0.81 -6.97
CA TRP A 290 -1.72 -2.10 -7.18
C TRP A 290 -1.20 -2.28 -8.61
N ALA A 291 -1.99 -1.95 -9.63
CA ALA A 291 -1.53 -2.01 -11.01
C ALA A 291 -0.34 -1.07 -11.28
N LEU A 292 -0.30 0.13 -10.66
CA LEU A 292 0.82 1.07 -10.78
C LEU A 292 2.05 0.53 -10.03
N LEU A 293 1.87 0.03 -8.81
CA LEU A 293 2.90 -0.57 -7.99
C LEU A 293 3.54 -1.79 -8.66
N THR A 294 2.75 -2.66 -9.27
CA THR A 294 3.25 -3.79 -10.08
C THR A 294 4.20 -3.34 -11.17
N LYS A 295 3.88 -2.26 -11.88
CA LYS A 295 4.72 -1.78 -12.99
C LYS A 295 6.10 -1.36 -12.49
N VAL A 296 6.17 -0.59 -11.40
CA VAL A 296 7.46 -0.17 -10.85
C VAL A 296 8.25 -1.36 -10.28
N GLU A 297 7.58 -2.29 -9.59
CA GLU A 297 8.22 -3.49 -9.03
C GLU A 297 8.80 -4.42 -10.11
N ILE A 298 8.12 -4.55 -11.26
CA ILE A 298 8.63 -5.33 -12.39
C ILE A 298 9.83 -4.61 -13.02
N LEU A 299 9.68 -3.31 -13.33
CA LEU A 299 10.72 -2.53 -14.01
C LEU A 299 12.02 -2.42 -13.19
N ASP A 300 11.94 -2.58 -11.87
CA ASP A 300 13.09 -2.60 -10.97
C ASP A 300 14.01 -3.81 -11.13
N VAL A 301 13.47 -4.93 -11.61
CA VAL A 301 14.21 -6.20 -11.67
C VAL A 301 14.19 -6.87 -13.05
N LEU A 302 13.28 -6.49 -13.93
CA LEU A 302 13.23 -6.97 -15.30
C LEU A 302 14.51 -6.56 -16.05
N PRO A 303 15.21 -7.47 -16.76
CA PRO A 303 16.40 -7.14 -17.52
C PRO A 303 16.16 -5.99 -18.51
N GLU A 304 17.12 -5.09 -18.64
CA GLU A 304 16.97 -3.88 -19.47
C GLU A 304 16.73 -4.19 -20.95
N ASP A 305 17.29 -5.30 -21.43
CA ASP A 305 17.18 -5.83 -22.80
C ASP A 305 15.96 -6.75 -23.01
N HIS A 306 15.12 -6.95 -21.99
CA HIS A 306 13.94 -7.78 -22.12
C HIS A 306 12.92 -7.13 -23.08
N PRO A 307 12.41 -7.84 -24.11
CA PRO A 307 11.57 -7.22 -25.16
C PRO A 307 10.25 -6.63 -24.63
N GLY A 308 9.71 -7.19 -23.55
CA GLY A 308 8.49 -6.67 -22.90
C GLY A 308 8.68 -5.39 -22.07
N ARG A 309 9.92 -4.98 -21.77
CA ARG A 309 10.19 -3.88 -20.83
C ARG A 309 9.65 -2.55 -21.34
N ALA A 310 9.84 -2.25 -22.63
CA ALA A 310 9.40 -1.00 -23.23
C ALA A 310 7.87 -0.82 -23.16
N ALA A 311 7.10 -1.90 -23.37
CA ALA A 311 5.65 -1.87 -23.27
C ALA A 311 5.18 -1.58 -21.83
N ILE A 312 5.81 -2.19 -20.83
CA ILE A 312 5.49 -1.94 -19.41
C ILE A 312 5.79 -0.47 -19.03
N LEU A 313 6.93 0.06 -19.49
CA LEU A 313 7.31 1.45 -19.24
C LEU A 313 6.35 2.44 -19.92
N ALA A 314 5.93 2.17 -21.16
CA ALA A 314 4.92 2.99 -21.84
C ALA A 314 3.58 2.95 -21.09
N GLN A 315 3.17 1.78 -20.61
CA GLN A 315 1.96 1.60 -19.82
C GLN A 315 2.03 2.28 -18.45
N LEU A 316 3.22 2.34 -17.83
CA LEU A 316 3.46 3.13 -16.61
C LEU A 316 3.17 4.61 -16.86
N ARG A 317 3.75 5.16 -17.93
CA ARG A 317 3.58 6.57 -18.31
C ARG A 317 2.11 6.92 -18.60
N ALA A 318 1.43 6.10 -19.41
CA ALA A 318 0.03 6.31 -19.75
C ALA A 318 -0.89 6.25 -18.51
N HIS A 319 -0.61 5.32 -17.59
CA HIS A 319 -1.38 5.21 -16.35
C HIS A 319 -1.13 6.39 -15.40
N THR A 320 0.12 6.84 -15.27
CA THR A 320 0.45 8.03 -14.48
C THR A 320 -0.20 9.29 -15.04
N ASP A 321 -0.25 9.45 -16.36
CA ASP A 321 -0.93 10.56 -17.01
C ASP A 321 -2.44 10.57 -16.68
N GLY A 322 -3.10 9.42 -16.79
CA GLY A 322 -4.51 9.28 -16.38
C GLY A 322 -4.75 9.64 -14.91
N LEU A 323 -3.84 9.25 -14.01
CA LEU A 323 -3.93 9.59 -12.59
C LEU A 323 -3.71 11.09 -12.33
N ALA A 324 -2.80 11.74 -13.07
CA ALA A 324 -2.46 13.15 -12.88
C ALA A 324 -3.67 14.07 -13.09
N THR A 325 -4.54 13.76 -14.05
CA THR A 325 -5.76 14.56 -14.29
C THR A 325 -6.89 14.30 -13.28
N ARG A 326 -6.66 13.44 -12.27
CA ARG A 326 -7.68 12.96 -11.32
C ARG A 326 -7.26 13.09 -9.86
N GLN A 327 -6.15 13.78 -9.59
CA GLN A 327 -5.80 14.19 -8.23
C GLN A 327 -6.78 15.26 -7.76
N ALA A 328 -7.41 15.05 -6.61
CA ALA A 328 -8.24 16.07 -6.00
C ALA A 328 -7.38 17.27 -5.57
N GLY A 329 -7.98 18.47 -5.45
CA GLY A 329 -7.26 19.67 -5.00
C GLY A 329 -6.68 19.56 -3.59
N SER A 330 -7.13 18.58 -2.79
CA SER A 330 -6.58 18.22 -1.48
C SER A 330 -5.38 17.25 -1.55
N GLY A 331 -4.93 16.87 -2.74
CA GLY A 331 -3.81 15.95 -2.97
C GLY A 331 -4.14 14.46 -2.92
N PHE A 332 -5.32 14.10 -2.41
CA PHE A 332 -5.82 12.72 -2.43
C PHE A 332 -6.37 12.34 -3.81
N TRP A 333 -6.62 11.04 -3.99
CA TRP A 333 -7.49 10.53 -5.03
C TRP A 333 -8.81 10.03 -4.45
N HIS A 334 -9.85 10.11 -5.26
CA HIS A 334 -11.18 9.60 -4.95
C HIS A 334 -11.21 8.07 -5.04
N GLN A 335 -12.00 7.42 -4.18
CA GLN A 335 -12.21 5.97 -4.12
C GLN A 335 -12.56 5.38 -5.49
N LEU A 336 -13.39 6.06 -6.28
CA LEU A 336 -13.49 5.84 -7.72
C LEU A 336 -12.86 7.03 -8.43
N LEU A 337 -11.80 6.76 -9.20
CA LEU A 337 -10.89 7.79 -9.73
C LEU A 337 -11.56 8.75 -10.72
N ASP A 338 -12.59 8.29 -11.42
CA ASP A 338 -13.35 9.09 -12.38
C ASP A 338 -14.67 9.62 -11.80
N ARG A 339 -14.81 9.64 -10.45
CA ARG A 339 -16.00 10.13 -9.75
C ARG A 339 -15.62 10.96 -8.52
N ASN A 340 -15.59 12.27 -8.70
CA ASN A 340 -15.16 13.25 -7.69
C ASN A 340 -16.16 13.48 -6.55
N ASP A 341 -17.30 12.80 -6.57
CA ASP A 341 -18.30 12.74 -5.50
C ASP A 341 -18.15 11.49 -4.60
N SER A 342 -17.24 10.56 -4.94
CA SER A 342 -16.84 9.48 -4.04
C SER A 342 -15.83 9.97 -2.99
N TYR A 343 -15.69 9.29 -1.86
CA TYR A 343 -14.82 9.76 -0.78
C TYR A 343 -13.32 9.68 -1.15
N LEU A 344 -12.48 10.49 -0.50
CA LEU A 344 -11.02 10.49 -0.68
C LEU A 344 -10.37 9.34 0.09
N GLU A 345 -9.48 8.59 -0.55
CA GLU A 345 -8.95 7.32 0.00
C GLU A 345 -7.43 7.37 0.21
N THR A 346 -6.98 7.02 1.43
CA THR A 346 -5.60 7.22 1.87
C THR A 346 -4.62 6.19 1.29
N SER A 347 -4.98 4.90 1.24
CA SER A 347 -4.03 3.86 0.83
C SER A 347 -3.65 3.97 -0.64
N ALA A 348 -4.60 4.22 -1.54
CA ALA A 348 -4.36 4.47 -2.95
C ALA A 348 -3.48 5.71 -3.15
N THR A 349 -3.79 6.81 -2.46
CA THR A 349 -2.99 8.04 -2.51
C THR A 349 -1.54 7.78 -2.08
N ALA A 350 -1.32 6.98 -1.03
CA ALA A 350 0.02 6.60 -0.61
C ALA A 350 0.74 5.71 -1.64
N ILE A 351 0.05 4.75 -2.26
CA ILE A 351 0.63 3.93 -3.35
C ILE A 351 1.05 4.83 -4.53
N TYR A 352 0.22 5.81 -4.90
CA TYR A 352 0.53 6.75 -5.98
C TYR A 352 1.72 7.63 -5.64
N ALA A 353 1.76 8.20 -4.44
CA ALA A 353 2.89 8.99 -3.96
C ALA A 353 4.20 8.19 -4.07
N TYR A 354 4.20 6.93 -3.60
CA TYR A 354 5.35 6.03 -3.74
C TYR A 354 5.72 5.78 -5.21
N ALA A 355 4.80 5.24 -6.01
CA ALA A 355 5.14 4.73 -7.34
C ALA A 355 5.55 5.84 -8.30
N ILE A 356 4.96 7.03 -8.17
CA ILE A 356 5.33 8.21 -8.97
C ILE A 356 6.69 8.75 -8.52
N ALA A 357 6.92 8.93 -7.21
CA ALA A 357 8.22 9.37 -6.70
C ALA A 357 9.34 8.39 -7.11
N HIS A 358 9.06 7.09 -7.02
CA HIS A 358 9.97 6.05 -7.43
C HIS A 358 10.28 6.12 -8.92
N ALA A 359 9.26 6.20 -9.77
CA ALA A 359 9.45 6.30 -11.21
C ALA A 359 10.22 7.58 -11.62
N ILE A 360 10.09 8.68 -10.87
CA ILE A 360 10.94 9.88 -11.05
C ILE A 360 12.39 9.57 -10.67
N ASN A 361 12.63 9.00 -9.48
CA ASN A 361 13.98 8.64 -9.01
C ASN A 361 14.70 7.66 -9.95
N LYS A 362 13.94 6.82 -10.67
CA LYS A 362 14.45 5.88 -11.67
C LYS A 362 14.60 6.48 -13.07
N GLY A 363 14.26 7.75 -13.27
CA GLY A 363 14.30 8.43 -14.57
C GLY A 363 13.24 7.96 -15.57
N TRP A 364 12.17 7.32 -15.10
CA TRP A 364 11.07 6.83 -15.95
C TRP A 364 10.02 7.89 -16.23
N LEU A 365 9.87 8.85 -15.30
CA LEU A 365 8.97 10.00 -15.38
C LEU A 365 9.73 11.32 -15.24
N ASP A 366 9.18 12.37 -15.84
CA ASP A 366 9.75 13.71 -15.76
C ASP A 366 9.51 14.34 -14.36
N PRO A 367 10.57 14.80 -13.66
CA PRO A 367 10.44 15.36 -12.32
C PRO A 367 9.70 16.71 -12.28
N LYS A 368 9.74 17.51 -13.36
CA LYS A 368 9.05 18.80 -13.42
C LYS A 368 7.54 18.59 -13.50
N ALA A 369 7.11 17.65 -14.34
CA ALA A 369 5.70 17.35 -14.56
C ALA A 369 5.05 16.65 -13.36
N TYR A 370 5.75 15.68 -12.73
CA TYR A 370 5.12 14.78 -11.77
C TYR A 370 5.65 14.91 -10.33
N GLY A 371 6.74 15.62 -10.09
CA GLY A 371 7.29 15.86 -8.75
C GLY A 371 6.31 16.57 -7.81
N PRO A 372 5.70 17.71 -8.21
CA PRO A 372 4.71 18.41 -7.40
C PRO A 372 3.49 17.53 -7.06
N MET A 373 3.04 16.70 -8.00
CA MET A 373 1.94 15.75 -7.79
C MET A 373 2.26 14.74 -6.69
N ALA A 374 3.47 14.14 -6.70
CA ALA A 374 3.91 13.19 -5.67
C ALA A 374 4.07 13.85 -4.29
N LEU A 375 4.59 15.08 -4.24
CA LEU A 375 4.74 15.83 -2.99
C LEU A 375 3.39 16.25 -2.41
N LEU A 376 2.45 16.70 -3.24
CA LEU A 376 1.10 17.03 -2.82
C LEU A 376 0.37 15.78 -2.28
N ALA A 377 0.53 14.63 -2.94
CA ALA A 377 0.01 13.35 -2.47
C ALA A 377 0.58 12.96 -1.10
N TRP A 378 1.90 13.14 -0.91
CA TRP A 378 2.53 12.90 0.38
C TRP A 378 2.02 13.84 1.48
N ASN A 379 1.94 15.14 1.19
CA ASN A 379 1.45 16.11 2.16
C ASN A 379 0.02 15.76 2.61
N ALA A 380 -0.84 15.37 1.66
CA ALA A 380 -2.18 14.86 1.95
C ALA A 380 -2.14 13.63 2.87
N VAL A 381 -1.41 12.58 2.47
CA VAL A 381 -1.27 11.31 3.23
C VAL A 381 -0.72 11.53 4.63
N SER A 382 0.24 12.45 4.80
CA SER A 382 0.87 12.73 6.09
C SER A 382 -0.13 13.23 7.14
N THR A 383 -1.21 13.89 6.72
CA THR A 383 -2.29 14.34 7.62
C THR A 383 -3.16 13.21 8.15
N LYS A 384 -3.09 12.02 7.53
CA LYS A 384 -3.85 10.83 7.92
C LYS A 384 -3.09 9.92 8.87
N VAL A 385 -1.82 10.24 9.18
CA VAL A 385 -1.06 9.55 10.23
C VAL A 385 -1.27 10.29 11.54
N ASN A 386 -2.17 9.75 12.37
CA ASN A 386 -2.53 10.37 13.63
C ASN A 386 -1.41 10.27 14.68
N ALA A 387 -1.65 10.84 15.87
CA ALA A 387 -0.67 10.88 16.95
C ALA A 387 -0.25 9.49 17.44
N ASN A 388 -1.12 8.48 17.30
CA ASN A 388 -0.82 7.10 17.68
C ASN A 388 -0.03 6.35 16.60
N GLY A 389 0.20 6.93 15.42
CA GLY A 389 0.85 6.26 14.28
C GLY A 389 -0.11 5.40 13.44
N GLN A 390 -1.42 5.51 13.67
CA GLN A 390 -2.43 4.82 12.85
C GLN A 390 -2.72 5.61 11.57
N VAL A 391 -3.15 4.90 10.51
CA VAL A 391 -3.43 5.49 9.19
C VAL A 391 -4.94 5.57 8.96
N GLU A 392 -5.48 6.78 9.04
CA GLU A 392 -6.89 7.09 8.87
C GLU A 392 -7.32 7.14 7.39
N GLY A 393 -8.62 7.02 7.11
CA GLY A 393 -9.14 7.13 5.74
C GLY A 393 -8.78 5.96 4.81
N THR A 394 -8.28 4.86 5.37
CA THR A 394 -7.95 3.65 4.61
C THR A 394 -9.19 2.80 4.39
N CYS A 395 -9.53 2.55 3.12
CA CYS A 395 -10.63 1.66 2.73
C CYS A 395 -10.32 0.21 3.16
N VAL A 396 -11.27 -0.47 3.79
CA VAL A 396 -11.12 -1.87 4.23
C VAL A 396 -11.01 -2.83 3.06
N GLY A 397 -10.73 -4.11 3.34
CA GLY A 397 -10.75 -5.19 2.33
C GLY A 397 -12.03 -5.11 1.48
N THR A 398 -11.86 -5.07 0.16
CA THR A 398 -12.93 -4.74 -0.78
C THR A 398 -12.91 -5.73 -1.92
N GLY A 399 -14.06 -6.36 -2.15
CA GLY A 399 -14.26 -7.30 -3.24
C GLY A 399 -14.63 -6.59 -4.55
N MET A 400 -15.02 -7.37 -5.56
CA MET A 400 -15.50 -6.86 -6.84
C MET A 400 -17.01 -6.61 -6.80
N GLY A 401 -17.43 -5.39 -7.17
CA GLY A 401 -18.83 -5.01 -7.38
C GLY A 401 -19.05 -4.45 -8.80
N PHE A 402 -20.30 -4.52 -9.27
CA PHE A 402 -20.72 -4.01 -10.58
C PHE A 402 -21.75 -2.86 -10.48
N ASP A 403 -21.84 -2.25 -9.32
CA ASP A 403 -22.62 -1.04 -9.04
C ASP A 403 -21.77 -0.04 -8.25
N PRO A 404 -22.03 1.28 -8.36
CA PRO A 404 -21.21 2.28 -7.67
C PRO A 404 -21.43 2.31 -6.17
N ALA A 405 -22.65 2.02 -5.68
CA ALA A 405 -22.95 2.09 -4.25
C ALA A 405 -22.00 1.18 -3.45
N PHE A 406 -21.71 -0.01 -3.98
CA PHE A 406 -20.72 -0.92 -3.42
C PHE A 406 -19.36 -0.23 -3.15
N TYR A 407 -18.82 0.53 -4.11
CA TYR A 407 -17.53 1.21 -3.95
C TYR A 407 -17.61 2.47 -3.10
N TYR A 408 -18.65 3.29 -3.28
CA TYR A 408 -18.85 4.56 -2.55
C TYR A 408 -18.99 4.35 -1.05
N TYR A 409 -19.59 3.25 -0.62
CA TYR A 409 -19.89 2.98 0.78
C TYR A 409 -18.96 1.96 1.43
N ARG A 410 -17.80 1.66 0.80
CA ARG A 410 -16.78 0.84 1.47
C ARG A 410 -16.32 1.53 2.76
N PRO A 411 -16.36 0.85 3.91
CA PRO A 411 -15.91 1.44 5.16
C PRO A 411 -14.43 1.83 5.12
N VAL A 412 -14.08 2.83 5.90
CA VAL A 412 -12.69 3.12 6.26
C VAL A 412 -12.44 2.72 7.71
N ASN A 413 -11.25 2.20 8.00
CA ASN A 413 -10.90 1.81 9.36
C ASN A 413 -9.38 1.90 9.58
N VAL A 414 -8.95 2.36 10.75
CA VAL A 414 -7.53 2.41 11.10
C VAL A 414 -6.88 1.02 11.15
N TYR A 415 -7.64 -0.04 11.42
CA TYR A 415 -7.16 -1.42 11.37
C TYR A 415 -7.15 -2.02 9.97
N ALA A 416 -7.46 -1.25 8.93
CA ALA A 416 -7.26 -1.67 7.55
C ALA A 416 -5.75 -1.70 7.23
N ALA A 417 -5.15 -2.89 7.22
CA ALA A 417 -3.72 -3.11 7.03
C ALA A 417 -3.14 -2.47 5.74
N HIS A 418 -3.98 -2.27 4.73
CA HIS A 418 -3.65 -1.70 3.42
C HIS A 418 -3.01 -0.31 3.45
N GLY A 419 -3.19 0.48 4.52
CA GLY A 419 -2.65 1.84 4.62
C GLY A 419 -1.17 1.88 5.03
N TYR A 420 -0.71 0.89 5.80
CA TYR A 420 0.55 0.97 6.52
C TYR A 420 1.78 0.81 5.61
N GLY A 421 1.83 -0.28 4.85
CA GLY A 421 2.93 -0.52 3.90
C GLY A 421 3.08 0.61 2.87
N PRO A 422 2.00 1.04 2.19
CA PRO A 422 2.05 2.17 1.28
C PRO A 422 2.51 3.50 1.89
N VAL A 423 2.08 3.84 3.11
CA VAL A 423 2.55 5.07 3.78
C VAL A 423 4.07 5.01 4.04
N ILE A 424 4.58 3.85 4.46
CA ILE A 424 6.02 3.68 4.70
C ILE A 424 6.80 3.76 3.39
N LEU A 425 6.34 3.06 2.35
CA LEU A 425 6.91 3.14 0.99
C LEU A 425 6.95 4.58 0.49
N ALA A 426 5.81 5.29 0.58
CA ALA A 426 5.69 6.67 0.13
C ALA A 426 6.66 7.60 0.86
N GLY A 427 6.68 7.57 2.19
CA GLY A 427 7.56 8.45 2.95
C GLY A 427 9.03 8.17 2.68
N ALA A 428 9.43 6.89 2.60
CA ALA A 428 10.80 6.53 2.28
C ALA A 428 11.21 7.05 0.90
N GLU A 429 10.35 6.88 -0.11
CA GLU A 429 10.68 7.30 -1.47
C GLU A 429 10.59 8.81 -1.68
N ILE A 430 9.75 9.50 -0.93
CA ILE A 430 9.70 10.98 -0.89
C ILE A 430 10.97 11.54 -0.26
N ILE A 431 11.53 10.91 0.78
CA ILE A 431 12.87 11.28 1.31
C ILE A 431 13.92 11.14 0.20
N ARG A 432 13.91 10.04 -0.55
CA ARG A 432 14.83 9.83 -1.68
C ARG A 432 14.65 10.90 -2.75
N LEU A 433 13.40 11.21 -3.11
CA LEU A 433 13.04 12.22 -4.10
C LEU A 433 13.56 13.61 -3.69
N LEU A 434 13.32 14.04 -2.45
CA LEU A 434 13.76 15.33 -1.92
C LEU A 434 15.28 15.45 -1.83
N LYS A 435 16.01 14.34 -1.63
CA LYS A 435 17.48 14.31 -1.67
C LYS A 435 18.03 14.45 -3.09
N ASN A 436 17.33 13.87 -4.08
CA ASN A 436 17.79 13.83 -5.46
C ASN A 436 17.39 15.07 -6.27
N HIS A 437 16.29 15.73 -5.90
CA HIS A 437 15.68 16.81 -6.67
C HIS A 437 15.36 18.01 -5.76
N PRO A 438 15.88 19.22 -6.06
CA PRO A 438 15.63 20.39 -5.23
C PRO A 438 14.26 21.00 -5.53
N PHE A 439 13.28 20.75 -4.67
CA PHE A 439 11.97 21.41 -4.73
C PHE A 439 11.93 22.66 -3.86
N ASP A 440 11.37 23.74 -4.40
CA ASP A 440 11.12 24.98 -3.66
C ASP A 440 9.83 25.66 -4.13
N ILE A 441 9.45 26.72 -3.41
CA ILE A 441 8.33 27.57 -3.81
C ILE A 441 8.81 28.59 -4.84
N ASN A 442 8.19 28.58 -6.01
CA ASN A 442 8.35 29.61 -7.03
C ASN A 442 6.96 29.99 -7.56
N ASP A 443 6.68 31.29 -7.56
CA ASP A 443 5.35 31.86 -7.87
C ASP A 443 4.21 31.19 -7.06
N SER A 444 4.41 31.10 -5.75
CA SER A 444 3.49 30.46 -4.80
C SER A 444 3.20 28.97 -5.07
N SER A 445 3.96 28.32 -5.95
CA SER A 445 3.78 26.92 -6.34
C SER A 445 5.03 26.08 -6.09
N VAL A 446 4.86 24.79 -5.76
CA VAL A 446 5.97 23.84 -5.63
C VAL A 446 6.55 23.56 -7.02
N GLN A 447 7.82 23.89 -7.21
CA GLN A 447 8.57 23.71 -8.45
C GLN A 447 9.90 23.02 -8.17
N ILE A 448 10.43 22.30 -9.15
CA ILE A 448 11.84 21.88 -9.11
C ILE A 448 12.72 23.06 -9.56
N THR A 449 13.74 23.39 -8.77
CA THR A 449 14.48 24.66 -8.90
C THR A 449 15.82 24.55 -9.63
N LYS A 450 16.20 23.37 -10.13
CA LYS A 450 17.36 23.15 -11.01
C LYS A 450 17.10 21.99 -11.95
#